data_AF-A0A8E0S796-F1
#
_entry.id   AF-A0A8E0S796-F1
#
_cell.length_a   1.000
_cell.length_b   1.000
_cell.length_c   1.000
_cell.angle_alpha   90.00
_cell.angle_beta   90.00
_cell.angle_gamma   90.00
#
_symmetry.space_group_name_H-M   'P 1'
#
loop_
_entity.id
_entity.type
_entity.pdbx_description
1 polymer ?
#
loop_
_entity_poly.entity_id
_entity_poly.type
_entity_poly.pdbx_seq_one_letter_code
_entity_poly.pdbx_strand_id
1 'polypeptide(L)'
;MLLGQSSRLRDPSVLRVPGAAASANYYLRRSLCRSLNLPLPSCSLFRGWTVIFTGRFPNICTSPAGSCDDREILKKLILATGGQVSTPIFSDLITQEDKENDEYPLGHGRHIALVATEPCRTLKYFQALATLGRVPLLRPKWILDVIRREAAEAHTQEDDEDGELASSSRIAECINWPLRLLMDRPGRYELPRGVLESTGELISWSSIPIHYRSKSQGTMPTPSLFDSPIEWSVQPCQLIAIVTDDFTVFGPAWLTILQLAHGAKLVPGTMDPWPLPVAERQRIPPILSMQNAVQCLGSFVSEPSSTDCSRGNLVLVDRNKLDSSILSELRLLPLQLVTCDYFIQSLICGQLLDPESSSMFVPDVD
;
A
#
# COMPACT_ATOMS: atom_id res chain seq x y z
N MET A 1 48.91 35.40 -35.82
CA MET A 1 49.33 35.70 -34.44
C MET A 1 48.58 36.93 -33.97
N LEU A 2 47.73 36.78 -32.96
CA LEU A 2 47.41 37.75 -31.89
C LEU A 2 46.19 37.20 -31.15
N LEU A 3 46.44 36.68 -29.94
CA LEU A 3 45.46 36.15 -29.00
C LEU A 3 44.65 37.31 -28.41
N GLY A 4 43.35 37.34 -28.71
CA GLY A 4 42.37 38.19 -28.03
C GLY A 4 41.90 37.51 -26.74
N GLN A 5 42.03 38.24 -25.63
CA GLN A 5 41.51 37.88 -24.32
C GLN A 5 39.99 37.70 -24.37
N SER A 6 39.48 36.58 -23.84
CA SER A 6 38.08 36.46 -23.43
C SER A 6 38.04 36.10 -21.95
N SER A 7 37.67 37.09 -21.16
CA SER A 7 37.36 37.02 -19.74
C SER A 7 36.19 36.06 -19.51
N ARG A 8 36.48 34.84 -19.08
CA ARG A 8 35.47 33.97 -18.45
C ARG A 8 35.17 34.52 -17.06
N LEU A 9 34.10 35.30 -16.97
CA LEU A 9 33.39 35.56 -15.72
C LEU A 9 33.04 34.20 -15.08
N ARG A 10 33.68 33.90 -13.94
CA ARG A 10 33.27 32.81 -13.06
C ARG A 10 31.99 33.24 -12.37
N ASP A 11 30.90 32.54 -12.70
CA ASP A 11 29.66 32.60 -11.94
C ASP A 11 29.90 31.91 -10.57
N PRO A 12 29.74 32.60 -9.43
CA PRO A 12 29.93 32.02 -8.11
C PRO A 12 28.58 31.49 -7.62
N SER A 13 28.08 30.42 -8.23
CA SER A 13 26.82 29.82 -7.82
C SER A 13 26.95 28.30 -7.68
N VAL A 14 26.86 27.88 -6.41
CA VAL A 14 26.53 26.53 -5.92
C VAL A 14 27.65 25.49 -5.95
N LEU A 15 28.70 25.72 -5.15
CA LEU A 15 29.30 24.62 -4.39
C LEU A 15 28.32 24.24 -3.27
N ARG A 16 27.38 23.33 -3.57
CA ARG A 16 26.59 22.66 -2.53
C ARG A 16 27.54 21.77 -1.73
N VAL A 17 27.97 22.25 -0.57
CA VAL A 17 28.75 21.47 0.40
C VAL A 17 27.89 20.29 0.85
N PRO A 18 28.29 19.02 0.55
CA PRO A 18 27.49 17.83 0.91
C PRO A 18 27.28 17.66 2.43
N GLY A 19 28.08 18.34 3.25
CA GLY A 19 28.11 18.20 4.71
C GLY A 19 26.99 18.92 5.49
N ALA A 20 26.37 19.97 4.96
CA ALA A 20 25.34 20.73 5.71
C ALA A 20 24.00 19.98 5.77
N ALA A 21 23.58 19.35 4.68
CA ALA A 21 22.36 18.54 4.63
C ALA A 21 22.53 17.23 5.43
N ALA A 22 23.70 16.58 5.32
CA ALA A 22 24.01 15.37 6.09
C ALA A 22 24.06 15.63 7.61
N SER A 23 24.63 16.78 8.03
CA SER A 23 24.71 17.17 9.44
C SER A 23 23.36 17.60 10.03
N ALA A 24 22.54 18.37 9.29
CA ALA A 24 21.19 18.72 9.73
C ALA A 24 20.32 17.47 9.94
N ASN A 25 20.44 16.48 9.04
CA ASN A 25 19.70 15.22 9.15
C ASN A 25 20.18 14.37 10.34
N TYR A 26 21.47 14.44 10.69
CA TYR A 26 22.01 13.79 11.89
C TYR A 26 21.43 14.37 13.19
N TYR A 27 21.40 15.69 13.35
CA TYR A 27 20.83 16.33 14.55
C TYR A 27 19.33 16.04 14.69
N LEU A 28 18.59 16.06 13.58
CA LEU A 28 17.18 15.68 13.56
C LEU A 28 16.98 14.23 14.00
N ARG A 29 17.70 13.26 13.39
CA ARG A 29 17.65 11.85 13.79
C ARG A 29 17.96 11.68 15.27
N ARG A 30 19.03 12.31 15.76
CA ARG A 30 19.45 12.23 17.17
C ARG A 30 18.38 12.77 18.12
N SER A 31 17.73 13.88 17.77
CA SER A 31 16.64 14.45 18.56
C SER A 31 15.42 13.52 18.62
N LEU A 32 14.98 13.01 17.46
CA LEU A 32 13.84 12.09 17.35
C LEU A 32 14.09 10.75 18.06
N CYS A 33 15.31 10.21 17.96
CA CYS A 33 15.66 8.95 18.64
C CYS A 33 15.70 9.14 20.15
N ARG A 34 16.21 10.29 20.65
CA ARG A 34 16.17 10.62 22.08
C ARG A 34 14.74 10.72 22.61
N SER A 35 13.82 11.34 21.88
CA SER A 35 12.42 11.43 22.32
C SER A 35 11.72 10.08 22.40
N LEU A 36 12.16 9.09 21.60
CA LEU A 36 11.60 7.74 21.57
C LEU A 36 12.43 6.70 22.36
N ASN A 37 13.48 7.14 23.05
CA ASN A 37 14.47 6.27 23.70
C ASN A 37 14.99 5.16 22.77
N LEU A 38 15.40 5.55 21.56
CA LEU A 38 15.98 4.70 20.53
C LEU A 38 17.47 4.98 20.35
N PRO A 39 18.26 3.96 19.95
CA PRO A 39 19.62 4.21 19.46
C PRO A 39 19.59 5.00 18.15
N LEU A 40 20.72 5.58 17.76
CA LEU A 40 20.82 6.37 16.54
C LEU A 40 20.97 5.45 15.31
N PRO A 41 20.02 5.43 14.37
CA PRO A 41 20.13 4.63 13.15
C PRO A 41 21.00 5.30 12.07
N SER A 42 21.35 4.51 11.06
CA SER A 42 21.99 5.02 9.84
C SER A 42 21.06 5.97 9.08
N CYS A 43 21.65 6.82 8.23
CA CYS A 43 20.89 7.73 7.38
C CYS A 43 20.16 7.05 6.21
N SER A 44 20.42 5.76 5.99
CA SER A 44 19.90 4.97 4.87
C SER A 44 19.06 3.78 5.28
N LEU A 45 18.75 3.63 6.58
CA LEU A 45 18.02 2.48 7.14
C LEU A 45 16.72 2.15 6.40
N PHE A 46 15.96 3.16 5.98
CA PHE A 46 14.70 2.98 5.24
C PHE A 46 14.82 3.32 3.75
N ARG A 47 16.05 3.39 3.21
CA ARG A 47 16.27 3.67 1.79
C ARG A 47 15.54 2.64 0.92
N GLY A 48 14.77 3.12 -0.05
CA GLY A 48 13.96 2.28 -0.94
C GLY A 48 12.60 1.85 -0.37
N TRP A 49 12.22 2.31 0.83
CA TRP A 49 10.91 2.06 1.42
C TRP A 49 10.01 3.29 1.36
N THR A 50 8.76 3.09 0.94
CA THR A 50 7.67 4.03 1.15
C THR A 50 6.74 3.51 2.23
N VAL A 51 6.63 4.27 3.33
CA VAL A 51 5.80 3.94 4.48
C VAL A 51 4.53 4.77 4.50
N ILE A 52 3.39 4.09 4.61
CA ILE A 52 2.07 4.71 4.52
C ILE A 52 1.36 4.55 5.85
N PHE A 53 1.18 5.66 6.55
CA PHE A 53 0.51 5.65 7.85
C PHE A 53 -1.00 5.80 7.68
N THR A 54 -1.79 4.99 8.37
CA THR A 54 -3.26 5.11 8.40
C THR A 54 -3.86 4.74 9.76
N GLY A 55 -5.13 5.10 9.98
CA GLY A 55 -5.81 4.92 11.26
C GLY A 55 -5.38 5.93 12.33
N ARG A 56 -5.82 5.68 13.57
CA ARG A 56 -5.48 6.51 14.73
C ARG A 56 -4.21 5.99 15.39
N PHE A 57 -3.32 6.90 15.76
CA PHE A 57 -2.12 6.59 16.53
C PHE A 57 -2.34 7.06 17.98
N PRO A 58 -2.55 6.14 18.94
CA PRO A 58 -2.54 6.54 20.34
C PRO A 58 -1.12 6.95 20.72
N ASN A 59 -1.00 7.88 21.66
CA ASN A 59 0.29 8.42 22.06
C ASN A 59 1.16 7.30 22.68
N ILE A 60 2.22 6.90 21.97
CA ILE A 60 3.35 6.06 22.40
C ILE A 60 4.27 6.88 23.32
N CYS A 61 4.35 8.21 23.15
CA CYS A 61 5.11 9.10 24.02
C CYS A 61 4.42 9.36 25.36
N THR A 62 5.03 8.93 26.47
CA THR A 62 4.68 9.36 27.83
C THR A 62 5.49 10.60 28.24
N SER A 63 5.52 11.65 27.42
CA SER A 63 6.18 12.91 27.80
C SER A 63 5.23 13.81 28.59
N PRO A 64 5.65 14.40 29.73
CA PRO A 64 4.83 15.36 30.49
C PRO A 64 4.60 16.69 29.77
N ALA A 65 5.35 16.97 28.70
CA ALA A 65 5.19 18.16 27.88
C ALA A 65 4.29 17.83 26.67
N GLY A 66 3.10 18.42 26.65
CA GLY A 66 1.97 18.13 25.76
C GLY A 66 2.27 17.68 24.32
N SER A 67 1.53 16.63 23.92
CA SER A 67 1.02 16.37 22.57
C SER A 67 2.02 16.48 21.41
N CYS A 68 2.99 15.56 21.34
CA CYS A 68 3.61 15.24 20.06
C CYS A 68 2.92 14.00 19.49
N ASP A 69 2.22 14.15 18.35
CA ASP A 69 1.59 13.03 17.66
C ASP A 69 2.68 12.04 17.22
N ASP A 70 2.68 10.84 17.81
CA ASP A 70 3.66 9.79 17.52
C ASP A 70 3.72 9.43 16.04
N ARG A 71 2.61 9.60 15.32
CA ARG A 71 2.58 9.44 13.87
C ARG A 71 3.55 10.41 13.19
N GLU A 72 3.57 11.67 13.60
CA GLU A 72 4.43 12.69 13.01
C GLU A 72 5.91 12.48 13.36
N ILE A 73 6.20 12.01 14.59
CA ILE A 73 7.57 11.63 14.98
C ILE A 73 8.04 10.47 14.10
N LEU A 74 7.24 9.42 13.95
CA LEU A 74 7.59 8.26 13.13
C LEU A 74 7.76 8.63 11.66
N LYS A 75 6.90 9.48 11.10
CA LYS A 75 7.07 10.00 9.72
C LYS A 75 8.39 10.72 9.55
N LYS A 76 8.73 11.66 10.45
CA LYS A 76 10.00 12.39 10.41
C LYS A 76 11.20 11.45 10.54
N LEU A 77 11.08 10.40 11.34
CA LEU A 77 12.12 9.40 11.52
C LEU A 77 12.36 8.59 10.24
N ILE A 78 11.31 8.13 9.55
CA ILE A 78 11.40 7.46 8.24
C ILE A 78 12.08 8.37 7.21
N LEU A 79 11.67 9.64 7.13
CA LEU A 79 12.28 10.61 6.21
C LEU A 79 13.76 10.86 6.54
N ALA A 80 14.10 11.01 7.82
CA ALA A 80 15.46 11.29 8.26
C ALA A 80 16.43 10.11 8.08
N THR A 81 15.88 8.92 7.84
CA THR A 81 16.59 7.64 7.60
C THR A 81 16.50 7.18 6.13
N GLY A 82 16.15 8.09 5.22
CA GLY A 82 16.21 7.87 3.77
C GLY A 82 14.99 7.19 3.15
N GLY A 83 13.95 6.93 3.94
CA GLY A 83 12.67 6.42 3.45
C GLY A 83 11.75 7.54 2.95
N GLN A 84 10.65 7.14 2.33
CA GLN A 84 9.58 8.02 1.87
C GLN A 84 8.32 7.81 2.70
N VAL A 85 7.51 8.87 2.81
CA VAL A 85 6.18 8.81 3.43
C VAL A 85 5.18 9.32 2.42
N SER A 86 4.20 8.49 2.03
CA SER A 86 3.16 8.93 1.10
C SER A 86 2.06 9.73 1.82
N THR A 87 1.92 10.99 1.41
CA THR A 87 0.85 11.94 1.77
C THR A 87 -0.39 11.74 0.86
N PRO A 88 -1.58 12.33 1.14
CA PRO A 88 -2.80 11.98 0.42
C PRO A 88 -2.81 12.38 -1.07
N ILE A 89 -3.84 11.89 -1.75
CA ILE A 89 -3.98 11.51 -3.17
C ILE A 89 -3.95 12.71 -4.15
N PHE A 90 -3.53 12.40 -5.38
CA PHE A 90 -3.25 13.27 -6.54
C PHE A 90 -1.92 14.03 -6.44
N SER A 91 -0.85 13.32 -6.75
CA SER A 91 0.38 13.97 -7.17
C SER A 91 0.58 13.65 -8.65
N ASP A 92 0.51 14.69 -9.48
CA ASP A 92 1.05 14.73 -10.84
C ASP A 92 2.57 14.49 -10.78
N LEU A 93 2.97 13.27 -10.46
CA LEU A 93 4.36 12.81 -10.52
C LEU A 93 4.52 11.85 -11.69
N ILE A 94 4.01 12.25 -12.84
CA ILE A 94 4.53 11.81 -14.13
C ILE A 94 5.61 12.82 -14.50
N THR A 95 6.81 12.63 -13.96
CA THR A 95 8.12 13.03 -14.52
C THR A 95 9.17 13.00 -13.42
N GLN A 96 9.56 11.79 -13.01
CA GLN A 96 10.93 11.58 -12.60
C GLN A 96 11.44 10.40 -13.42
N GLU A 97 11.99 10.71 -14.59
CA GLU A 97 12.84 9.79 -15.33
C GLU A 97 14.04 9.49 -14.42
N ASP A 98 13.90 8.44 -13.61
CA ASP A 98 15.05 7.80 -12.99
C ASP A 98 15.84 7.18 -14.12
N LYS A 99 16.98 7.80 -14.43
CA LYS A 99 18.04 7.17 -15.21
C LYS A 99 18.33 5.82 -14.57
N GLU A 100 18.12 4.75 -15.34
CA GLU A 100 18.62 3.40 -15.04
C GLU A 100 20.10 3.51 -14.68
N ASN A 101 20.39 3.42 -13.39
CA ASN A 101 21.70 2.99 -12.90
C ASN A 101 21.49 1.55 -12.44
N ASP A 102 21.65 0.65 -13.41
CA ASP A 102 21.92 -0.76 -13.15
C ASP A 102 23.22 -0.93 -12.36
N GLU A 103 23.33 -2.09 -11.70
CA GLU A 103 24.44 -2.61 -10.89
C GLU A 103 24.46 -2.23 -9.40
N TYR A 104 23.51 -2.78 -8.63
CA TYR A 104 23.77 -3.21 -7.25
C TYR A 104 23.17 -4.62 -7.01
N PRO A 105 23.90 -5.59 -6.41
CA PRO A 105 23.53 -7.02 -6.45
C PRO A 105 22.41 -7.46 -5.49
N LEU A 106 21.75 -6.54 -4.79
CA LEU A 106 20.65 -6.84 -3.88
C LEU A 106 19.41 -6.09 -4.36
N GLY A 107 18.44 -6.82 -4.93
CA GLY A 107 17.26 -6.30 -5.60
C GLY A 107 16.62 -5.08 -4.93
N HIS A 108 16.90 -3.90 -5.47
CA HIS A 108 16.29 -2.64 -5.05
C HIS A 108 14.96 -2.43 -5.79
N GLY A 109 13.96 -3.25 -5.46
CA GLY A 109 12.57 -2.86 -5.70
C GLY A 109 12.18 -1.77 -4.69
N ARG A 110 11.44 -0.74 -5.13
CA ARG A 110 10.81 0.20 -4.18
C ARG A 110 9.78 -0.58 -3.35
N HIS A 111 10.06 -0.78 -2.06
CA HIS A 111 9.17 -1.49 -1.14
C HIS A 111 8.10 -0.54 -0.60
N ILE A 112 6.89 -1.05 -0.38
CA ILE A 112 5.80 -0.30 0.23
C ILE A 112 5.34 -1.05 1.48
N ALA A 113 5.05 -0.32 2.56
CA ALA A 113 4.41 -0.88 3.75
C ALA A 113 3.31 0.05 4.25
N LEU A 114 2.18 -0.53 4.66
CA LEU A 114 1.15 0.21 5.39
C LEU A 114 1.38 0.04 6.89
N VAL A 115 1.41 1.14 7.64
CA VAL A 115 1.58 1.14 9.10
C VAL A 115 0.31 1.67 9.76
N ALA A 116 -0.24 0.86 10.67
CA ALA A 116 -1.39 1.20 11.51
C ALA A 116 -1.24 0.51 12.88
N THR A 117 -1.98 0.95 13.88
CA THR A 117 -1.95 0.41 15.25
C THR A 117 -2.84 -0.83 15.39
N GLU A 118 -3.95 -0.83 14.66
CA GLU A 118 -4.99 -1.84 14.62
C GLU A 118 -5.64 -1.86 13.22
N PRO A 119 -6.42 -2.90 12.88
CA PRO A 119 -7.23 -2.90 11.67
C PRO A 119 -8.17 -1.70 11.65
N CYS A 120 -8.25 -1.00 10.52
CA CYS A 120 -9.03 0.24 10.42
C CYS A 120 -9.80 0.35 9.11
N ARG A 121 -10.95 1.02 9.17
CA ARG A 121 -11.83 1.25 8.01
C ARG A 121 -11.46 2.55 7.29
N THR A 122 -10.26 2.57 6.72
CA THR A 122 -9.74 3.73 5.96
C THR A 122 -9.44 3.32 4.52
N LEU A 123 -9.53 4.27 3.59
CA LEU A 123 -9.25 4.02 2.16
C LEU A 123 -7.87 3.36 1.96
N LYS A 124 -6.81 3.90 2.58
CA LYS A 124 -5.45 3.35 2.50
C LYS A 124 -5.35 1.91 3.02
N TYR A 125 -6.13 1.58 4.04
CA TYR A 125 -6.17 0.23 4.59
C TYR A 125 -6.87 -0.74 3.65
N PHE A 126 -7.99 -0.34 3.04
CA PHE A 126 -8.67 -1.14 2.03
C PHE A 126 -7.85 -1.32 0.76
N GLN A 127 -7.14 -0.28 0.29
CA GLN A 127 -6.18 -0.39 -0.81
C GLN A 127 -5.10 -1.43 -0.49
N ALA A 128 -4.55 -1.41 0.73
CA ALA A 128 -3.52 -2.37 1.14
C ALA A 128 -4.06 -3.81 1.22
N LEU A 129 -5.26 -4.01 1.76
CA LEU A 129 -5.93 -5.32 1.74
C LEU A 129 -6.13 -5.84 0.31
N ALA A 130 -6.54 -4.95 -0.61
CA ALA A 130 -6.76 -5.26 -2.02
C ALA A 130 -5.49 -5.65 -2.78
N THR A 131 -4.30 -5.36 -2.25
CA THR A 131 -3.06 -5.88 -2.83
C THR A 131 -2.86 -7.37 -2.61
N LEU A 132 -3.72 -8.02 -1.82
CA LEU A 132 -3.71 -9.45 -1.55
C LEU A 132 -2.31 -9.95 -1.15
N GLY A 133 -1.70 -9.27 -0.17
CA GLY A 133 -0.45 -9.73 0.44
C GLY A 133 0.82 -9.24 -0.25
N ARG A 134 0.70 -8.40 -1.28
CA ARG A 134 1.86 -7.70 -1.88
C ARG A 134 2.33 -6.52 -1.05
N VAL A 135 1.46 -5.92 -0.24
CA VAL A 135 1.82 -4.85 0.71
C VAL A 135 1.58 -5.35 2.15
N PRO A 136 2.61 -5.37 3.00
CA PRO A 136 2.45 -5.75 4.40
C PRO A 136 1.67 -4.69 5.18
N LEU A 137 0.77 -5.17 6.04
CA LEU A 137 0.05 -4.37 7.04
C LEU A 137 0.81 -4.51 8.37
N LEU A 138 1.47 -3.45 8.83
CA LEU A 138 2.44 -3.52 9.93
C LEU A 138 2.07 -2.64 11.11
N ARG A 139 2.44 -3.09 12.30
CA ARG A 139 2.38 -2.31 13.55
C ARG A 139 3.51 -1.29 13.60
N PRO A 140 3.36 -0.14 14.29
CA PRO A 140 4.43 0.87 14.39
C PRO A 140 5.69 0.33 15.09
N LYS A 141 5.52 -0.71 15.93
CA LYS A 141 6.60 -1.45 16.57
C LYS A 141 7.64 -1.98 15.57
N TRP A 142 7.26 -2.27 14.33
CA TRP A 142 8.19 -2.65 13.27
C TRP A 142 9.25 -1.57 13.05
N ILE A 143 8.85 -0.31 12.88
CA ILE A 143 9.77 0.82 12.65
C ILE A 143 10.77 0.92 13.81
N LEU A 144 10.27 0.83 15.05
CA LEU A 144 11.08 0.95 16.25
C LEU A 144 12.08 -0.22 16.38
N ASP A 145 11.63 -1.45 16.13
CA ASP A 145 12.49 -2.63 16.25
C ASP A 145 13.52 -2.71 15.11
N VAL A 146 13.21 -2.22 13.91
CA VAL A 146 14.17 -2.09 12.79
C VAL A 146 15.34 -1.19 13.21
N ILE A 147 15.06 -0.03 13.80
CA ILE A 147 16.09 0.90 14.29
C ILE A 147 16.95 0.27 15.39
N ARG A 148 16.33 -0.40 16.35
CA ARG A 148 17.05 -1.07 17.44
C ARG A 148 17.96 -2.19 16.93
N ARG A 149 17.52 -2.91 15.89
CA ARG A 149 18.25 -4.05 15.34
C ARG A 149 19.46 -3.62 14.53
N GLU A 150 19.30 -2.63 13.66
CA GLU A 150 20.44 -2.06 12.92
C GLU A 150 21.51 -1.57 13.89
N ALA A 151 21.12 -0.77 14.90
CA ALA A 151 22.09 -0.22 15.84
C ALA A 151 22.79 -1.30 16.70
N ALA A 152 22.08 -2.37 17.09
CA ALA A 152 22.69 -3.46 17.86
C ALA A 152 23.73 -4.24 17.04
N GLU A 153 23.48 -4.47 15.75
CA GLU A 153 24.45 -5.16 14.87
C GLU A 153 25.65 -4.26 14.57
N ALA A 154 25.44 -2.95 14.40
CA ALA A 154 26.52 -1.99 14.22
C ALA A 154 27.50 -1.96 15.42
N HIS A 155 26.99 -2.02 16.66
CA HIS A 155 27.85 -2.05 17.85
C HIS A 155 28.59 -3.38 18.03
N THR A 156 27.99 -4.50 17.63
CA THR A 156 28.67 -5.82 17.72
C THR A 156 29.84 -5.90 16.75
N GLN A 157 29.73 -5.23 15.60
CA GLN A 157 30.79 -5.19 14.59
C GLN A 157 31.95 -4.25 14.97
N GLU A 158 31.72 -3.26 15.83
CA GLU A 158 32.75 -2.35 16.36
C GLU A 158 33.65 -3.02 17.41
N ASP A 159 33.14 -4.00 18.17
CA ASP A 159 33.88 -4.69 19.24
C ASP A 159 34.80 -5.83 18.72
N ASP A 160 34.63 -6.28 17.48
CA ASP A 160 35.39 -7.39 16.87
C ASP A 160 36.57 -6.94 15.96
N GLU A 161 36.73 -5.64 15.67
CA GLU A 161 37.78 -5.12 14.77
C GLU A 161 38.86 -4.29 15.50
N ASP A 162 39.83 -4.99 16.11
CA ASP A 162 41.18 -4.43 16.35
C ASP A 162 41.90 -4.25 14.99
N GLY A 163 41.94 -3.03 14.45
CA GLY A 163 42.83 -2.71 13.32
C GLY A 163 42.48 -1.47 12.51
N GLU A 164 43.31 -0.43 12.64
CA GLU A 164 43.22 0.93 12.06
C GLU A 164 43.21 1.08 10.51
N LEU A 165 42.68 0.13 9.73
CA LEU A 165 42.64 0.24 8.26
C LEU A 165 41.25 0.15 7.62
N ALA A 166 40.17 0.04 8.40
CA ALA A 166 38.80 -0.09 7.89
C ALA A 166 38.10 1.26 7.53
N SER A 167 38.84 2.30 7.15
CA SER A 167 38.21 3.59 6.74
C SER A 167 37.77 3.62 5.27
N SER A 168 38.19 2.65 4.45
CA SER A 168 37.86 2.54 3.02
C SER A 168 37.05 1.30 2.64
N SER A 169 36.82 0.37 3.58
CA SER A 169 35.94 -0.81 3.39
C SER A 169 34.52 -0.61 3.97
N ARG A 170 34.17 0.62 4.38
CA ARG A 170 32.87 0.99 4.97
C ARG A 170 31.70 1.02 3.98
N ILE A 171 31.74 0.19 2.95
CA ILE A 171 30.53 -0.18 2.22
C ILE A 171 30.10 -1.50 2.86
N ALA A 172 29.65 -1.42 4.13
CA ALA A 172 28.83 -2.48 4.68
C ALA A 172 27.72 -2.70 3.65
N GLU A 173 27.58 -3.94 3.16
CA GLU A 173 26.45 -4.30 2.30
C GLU A 173 25.20 -3.68 2.92
N CYS A 174 24.48 -2.88 2.15
CA CYS A 174 23.29 -2.18 2.63
C CYS A 174 22.23 -3.24 2.94
N ILE A 175 22.27 -3.80 4.15
CA ILE A 175 21.32 -4.82 4.59
C ILE A 175 19.97 -4.12 4.67
N ASN A 176 19.00 -4.60 3.90
CA ASN A 176 17.61 -4.16 3.98
C ASN A 176 17.00 -4.67 5.30
N TRP A 177 17.39 -4.04 6.40
CA TRP A 177 16.92 -4.30 7.77
C TRP A 177 15.40 -4.35 7.90
N PRO A 178 14.64 -3.41 7.28
CA PRO A 178 13.19 -3.49 7.32
C PRO A 178 12.63 -4.79 6.73
N LEU A 179 13.18 -5.29 5.61
CA LEU A 179 12.76 -6.57 5.03
C LEU A 179 13.25 -7.76 5.87
N ARG A 180 14.53 -7.75 6.28
CA ARG A 180 15.15 -8.82 7.07
C ARG A 180 14.35 -9.10 8.34
N LEU A 181 13.92 -8.06 9.05
CA LEU A 181 13.12 -8.22 10.26
C LEU A 181 11.77 -8.92 10.01
N LEU A 182 11.14 -8.66 8.86
CA LEU A 182 9.89 -9.33 8.45
C LEU A 182 10.11 -10.78 8.02
N MET A 183 11.30 -11.10 7.51
CA MET A 183 11.69 -12.48 7.17
C MET A 183 12.02 -13.29 8.43
N ASP A 184 12.77 -12.71 9.36
CA ASP A 184 13.27 -13.38 10.57
C ASP A 184 12.16 -13.61 11.61
N ARG A 185 11.11 -12.77 11.61
CA ARG A 185 10.06 -12.77 12.65
C ARG A 185 8.65 -12.66 12.07
N PRO A 186 8.20 -13.69 11.33
CA PRO A 186 6.89 -13.69 10.73
C PRO A 186 5.77 -13.60 11.77
N GLY A 187 4.81 -12.71 11.56
CA GLY A 187 3.62 -12.53 12.40
C GLY A 187 3.83 -11.65 13.63
N ARG A 188 5.07 -11.26 13.94
CA ARG A 188 5.36 -10.40 15.10
C ARG A 188 4.92 -8.95 14.85
N TYR A 189 5.00 -8.51 13.60
CA TYR A 189 4.80 -7.11 13.21
C TYR A 189 3.52 -6.93 12.42
N GLU A 190 3.07 -7.99 11.75
CA GLU A 190 1.90 -7.99 10.92
C GLU A 190 0.63 -7.75 11.74
N LEU A 191 -0.26 -6.91 11.20
CA LEU A 191 -1.60 -6.71 11.72
C LEU A 191 -2.51 -7.84 11.23
N PRO A 192 -3.50 -8.27 12.04
CA PRO A 192 -4.62 -9.04 11.50
C PRO A 192 -5.27 -8.23 10.37
N ARG A 193 -5.86 -8.92 9.38
CA ARG A 193 -6.42 -8.25 8.21
C ARG A 193 -7.63 -7.40 8.59
N GLY A 194 -8.46 -7.88 9.51
CA GLY A 194 -9.67 -7.20 9.95
C GLY A 194 -10.48 -8.09 10.89
N VAL A 195 -11.67 -7.61 11.24
CA VAL A 195 -12.66 -8.38 12.00
C VAL A 195 -13.73 -8.84 11.02
N LEU A 196 -14.01 -10.14 11.00
CA LEU A 196 -15.14 -10.69 10.28
C LEU A 196 -16.42 -10.34 11.04
N GLU A 197 -17.26 -9.48 10.46
CA GLU A 197 -18.41 -8.92 11.18
C GLU A 197 -19.46 -9.94 11.58
N SER A 198 -19.62 -11.03 10.82
CA SER A 198 -20.61 -12.08 11.12
C SER A 198 -20.26 -12.90 12.37
N THR A 199 -18.97 -13.09 12.66
CA THR A 199 -18.51 -13.91 13.78
C THR A 199 -17.83 -13.09 14.88
N GLY A 200 -17.41 -11.86 14.59
CA GLY A 200 -16.56 -11.04 15.46
C GLY A 200 -15.10 -11.50 15.53
N GLU A 201 -14.70 -12.48 14.72
CA GLU A 201 -13.36 -13.05 14.77
C GLU A 201 -12.33 -12.20 14.03
N LEU A 202 -11.10 -12.16 14.55
CA LEU A 202 -9.97 -11.52 13.88
C LEU A 202 -9.42 -12.43 12.79
N ILE A 203 -9.46 -11.95 11.55
CA ILE A 203 -8.83 -12.65 10.42
C ILE A 203 -7.31 -12.50 10.51
N SER A 204 -6.63 -13.64 10.63
CA SER A 204 -5.17 -13.70 10.76
C SER A 204 -4.47 -12.99 9.60
N TRP A 205 -3.32 -12.39 9.89
CA TRP A 205 -2.43 -11.81 8.89
C TRP A 205 -1.97 -12.84 7.85
N SER A 206 -1.91 -14.12 8.24
CA SER A 206 -1.48 -15.25 7.42
C SER A 206 -2.62 -15.96 6.70
N SER A 207 -3.83 -15.41 6.69
CA SER A 207 -4.99 -16.03 6.01
C SER A 207 -4.86 -16.03 4.50
N ILE A 208 -3.96 -15.23 3.95
CA ILE A 208 -3.63 -15.17 2.53
C ILE A 208 -2.13 -15.39 2.30
N PRO A 209 -1.70 -15.79 1.10
CA PRO A 209 -0.28 -15.90 0.77
C PRO A 209 0.46 -14.56 0.92
N ILE A 210 1.69 -14.65 1.43
CA ILE A 210 2.51 -13.48 1.81
C ILE A 210 3.44 -13.12 0.65
N HIS A 211 2.93 -12.37 -0.32
CA HIS A 211 3.66 -12.07 -1.56
C HIS A 211 4.78 -11.04 -1.39
N TYR A 212 4.73 -10.14 -0.41
CA TYR A 212 5.80 -9.16 -0.16
C TYR A 212 7.15 -9.78 0.24
N ARG A 213 7.15 -11.06 0.61
CA ARG A 213 8.36 -11.83 0.93
C ARG A 213 8.95 -12.56 -0.28
N SER A 214 8.26 -12.56 -1.42
CA SER A 214 8.75 -13.26 -2.61
C SER A 214 10.02 -12.61 -3.11
N LYS A 215 11.11 -13.38 -3.15
CA LYS A 215 12.40 -12.95 -3.70
C LYS A 215 12.44 -13.00 -5.22
N SER A 216 11.43 -13.61 -5.86
CA SER A 216 11.40 -13.79 -7.30
C SER A 216 10.75 -12.57 -7.98
N GLN A 217 11.58 -11.75 -8.63
CA GLN A 217 11.12 -10.77 -9.61
C GLN A 217 10.51 -11.43 -10.87
N GLY A 218 10.49 -12.76 -10.96
CA GLY A 218 9.88 -13.51 -12.05
C GLY A 218 8.88 -14.56 -11.55
N THR A 219 7.76 -14.64 -12.27
CA THR A 219 6.88 -15.82 -12.40
C THR A 219 5.87 -16.15 -11.30
N MET A 220 5.64 -15.30 -10.29
CA MET A 220 4.40 -15.43 -9.50
C MET A 220 3.29 -14.62 -10.16
N PRO A 221 2.13 -15.24 -10.52
CA PRO A 221 0.99 -14.49 -11.02
C PRO A 221 0.54 -13.50 -9.95
N THR A 222 0.17 -12.28 -10.36
CA THR A 222 -0.35 -11.30 -9.41
C THR A 222 -1.65 -11.83 -8.83
N PRO A 223 -1.79 -11.91 -7.49
CA PRO A 223 -3.04 -12.39 -6.90
C PRO A 223 -4.20 -11.47 -7.29
N SER A 224 -5.34 -12.09 -7.56
CA SER A 224 -6.58 -11.44 -7.97
C SER A 224 -7.77 -12.09 -7.25
N LEU A 225 -8.72 -11.28 -6.78
CA LEU A 225 -9.98 -11.76 -6.19
C LEU A 225 -10.92 -12.35 -7.23
N PHE A 226 -10.73 -12.01 -8.51
CA PHE A 226 -11.73 -12.20 -9.57
C PHE A 226 -11.30 -13.20 -10.64
N ASP A 227 -10.02 -13.58 -10.68
CA ASP A 227 -9.53 -14.59 -11.63
C ASP A 227 -9.66 -16.02 -11.04
N SER A 228 -9.90 -17.01 -11.91
CA SER A 228 -10.18 -18.41 -11.57
C SER A 228 -9.11 -19.07 -10.68
N PRO A 229 -9.51 -20.10 -9.89
CA PRO A 229 -9.29 -20.12 -8.46
C PRO A 229 -7.81 -20.14 -8.10
N ILE A 230 -7.39 -19.13 -7.33
CA ILE A 230 -6.26 -19.31 -6.44
C ILE A 230 -6.65 -20.43 -5.45
N GLU A 231 -5.73 -21.30 -5.02
CA GLU A 231 -5.98 -22.51 -4.20
C GLU A 231 -6.85 -22.32 -2.92
N TRP A 232 -7.12 -21.09 -2.53
CA TRP A 232 -7.87 -20.69 -1.35
C TRP A 232 -9.15 -19.87 -1.67
N SER A 233 -9.56 -19.78 -2.95
CA SER A 233 -10.83 -19.18 -3.39
C SER A 233 -11.71 -20.25 -4.05
N VAL A 234 -12.97 -20.33 -3.64
CA VAL A 234 -13.78 -21.52 -3.91
C VAL A 234 -14.58 -21.43 -5.21
N GLN A 235 -14.97 -20.24 -5.70
CA GLN A 235 -15.74 -20.08 -6.96
C GLN A 235 -15.53 -18.71 -7.62
N PRO A 236 -15.42 -18.63 -8.96
CA PRO A 236 -15.29 -17.34 -9.66
C PRO A 236 -16.62 -16.57 -9.65
N CYS A 237 -16.55 -15.29 -9.29
CA CYS A 237 -17.62 -14.31 -9.49
C CYS A 237 -17.07 -13.15 -10.33
N GLN A 238 -17.90 -12.55 -11.18
CA GLN A 238 -17.50 -11.40 -11.99
C GLN A 238 -18.16 -10.12 -11.45
N LEU A 239 -17.36 -9.17 -10.99
CA LEU A 239 -17.86 -7.83 -10.71
C LEU A 239 -17.92 -7.05 -12.03
N ILE A 240 -19.12 -6.63 -12.44
CA ILE A 240 -19.35 -6.04 -13.77
C ILE A 240 -19.56 -4.53 -13.74
N ALA A 241 -19.86 -3.91 -12.59
CA ALA A 241 -20.02 -2.47 -12.48
C ALA A 241 -19.96 -1.96 -11.03
N ILE A 242 -19.69 -0.66 -10.89
CA ILE A 242 -19.96 0.15 -9.70
C ILE A 242 -21.09 1.10 -10.05
N VAL A 243 -22.18 1.10 -9.30
CA VAL A 243 -23.31 2.01 -9.50
C VAL A 243 -23.34 3.03 -8.36
N THR A 244 -23.10 4.29 -8.70
CA THR A 244 -23.07 5.41 -7.74
C THR A 244 -23.25 6.74 -8.47
N ASP A 245 -23.85 7.72 -7.79
CA ASP A 245 -23.81 9.12 -8.21
C ASP A 245 -22.69 9.92 -7.51
N ASP A 246 -21.93 9.27 -6.61
CA ASP A 246 -20.73 9.84 -6.02
C ASP A 246 -19.49 9.55 -6.88
N PHE A 247 -19.33 10.37 -7.92
CA PHE A 247 -18.15 10.37 -8.78
C PHE A 247 -16.94 11.08 -8.18
N THR A 248 -17.03 11.57 -6.94
CA THR A 248 -15.95 12.34 -6.30
C THR A 248 -15.17 11.52 -5.28
N VAL A 249 -15.85 10.63 -4.55
CA VAL A 249 -15.24 9.85 -3.47
C VAL A 249 -15.49 8.37 -3.66
N PHE A 250 -16.74 7.90 -3.54
CA PHE A 250 -17.07 6.47 -3.61
C PHE A 250 -16.58 5.83 -4.92
N GLY A 251 -17.02 6.31 -6.08
CA GLY A 251 -16.69 5.72 -7.38
C GLY A 251 -15.18 5.59 -7.61
N PRO A 252 -14.41 6.70 -7.63
CA PRO A 252 -12.97 6.64 -7.86
C PRO A 252 -12.19 5.84 -6.81
N ALA A 253 -12.55 5.95 -5.52
CA ALA A 253 -11.85 5.25 -4.45
C ALA A 253 -12.08 3.73 -4.53
N TRP A 254 -13.31 3.30 -4.75
CA TRP A 254 -13.63 1.87 -4.91
C TRP A 254 -13.06 1.31 -6.20
N LEU A 255 -13.08 2.07 -7.31
CA LEU A 255 -12.42 1.68 -8.55
C LEU A 255 -10.93 1.39 -8.32
N THR A 256 -10.25 2.24 -7.57
CA THR A 256 -8.84 2.05 -7.21
C THR A 256 -8.63 0.75 -6.43
N ILE A 257 -9.45 0.50 -5.40
CA ILE A 257 -9.40 -0.73 -4.60
C ILE A 257 -9.65 -1.95 -5.50
N LEU A 258 -10.63 -1.87 -6.40
CA LEU A 258 -11.01 -2.95 -7.29
C LEU A 258 -9.90 -3.28 -8.30
N GLN A 259 -9.28 -2.28 -8.91
CA GLN A 259 -8.13 -2.48 -9.79
C GLN A 259 -7.00 -3.24 -9.07
N LEU A 260 -6.71 -2.87 -7.83
CA LEU A 260 -5.70 -3.57 -7.02
C LEU A 260 -6.12 -5.02 -6.72
N ALA A 261 -7.40 -5.22 -6.37
CA ALA A 261 -7.98 -6.53 -6.11
C ALA A 261 -8.06 -7.41 -7.36
N HIS A 262 -8.10 -6.82 -8.56
CA HIS A 262 -7.94 -7.50 -9.87
C HIS A 262 -6.47 -7.78 -10.22
N GLY A 263 -5.52 -7.50 -9.33
CA GLY A 263 -4.11 -7.76 -9.56
C GLY A 263 -3.38 -6.67 -10.33
N ALA A 264 -3.89 -5.43 -10.39
CA ALA A 264 -3.13 -4.32 -10.95
C ALA A 264 -1.80 -4.14 -10.20
N LYS A 265 -0.72 -3.91 -10.95
CA LYS A 265 0.60 -3.57 -10.41
C LYS A 265 0.52 -2.22 -9.68
N LEU A 266 1.40 -2.00 -8.71
CA LEU A 266 1.48 -0.74 -7.98
C LEU A 266 2.39 0.25 -8.71
N VAL A 267 2.05 1.53 -8.66
CA VAL A 267 2.99 2.60 -8.97
C VAL A 267 4.14 2.57 -7.96
N PRO A 268 5.42 2.55 -8.39
CA PRO A 268 6.55 2.42 -7.49
C PRO A 268 6.57 3.53 -6.43
N GLY A 269 6.36 3.14 -5.18
CA GLY A 269 6.33 4.04 -4.02
C GLY A 269 4.95 4.59 -3.67
N THR A 270 3.86 4.17 -4.33
CA THR A 270 2.49 4.53 -3.95
C THR A 270 1.57 3.32 -3.84
N MET A 271 0.37 3.53 -3.28
CA MET A 271 -0.69 2.51 -3.24
C MET A 271 -1.62 2.58 -4.44
N ASP A 272 -1.25 3.35 -5.46
CA ASP A 272 -2.08 3.55 -6.63
C ASP A 272 -1.78 2.45 -7.66
N PRO A 273 -2.80 1.95 -8.37
CA PRO A 273 -2.63 1.00 -9.45
C PRO A 273 -1.93 1.66 -10.64
N TRP A 274 -1.06 0.89 -11.31
CA TRP A 274 -0.41 1.30 -12.53
C TRP A 274 -1.45 1.53 -13.63
N PRO A 275 -1.32 2.57 -14.48
CA PRO A 275 -2.24 2.78 -15.59
C PRO A 275 -2.28 1.54 -16.50
N LEU A 276 -3.48 0.96 -16.66
CA LEU A 276 -3.67 -0.26 -17.43
C LEU A 276 -3.70 0.02 -18.95
N PRO A 277 -3.10 -0.84 -19.79
CA PRO A 277 -3.27 -0.82 -21.24
C PRO A 277 -4.75 -0.92 -21.64
N VAL A 278 -5.10 -0.39 -22.82
CA VAL A 278 -6.51 -0.28 -23.28
C VAL A 278 -7.24 -1.63 -23.27
N ALA A 279 -6.56 -2.73 -23.60
CA ALA A 279 -7.14 -4.08 -23.60
C ALA A 279 -7.51 -4.59 -22.21
N GLU A 280 -6.77 -4.21 -21.15
CA GLU A 280 -7.05 -4.61 -19.77
C GLU A 280 -8.10 -3.71 -19.10
N ARG A 281 -8.33 -2.50 -19.64
CA ARG A 281 -9.40 -1.60 -19.15
C ARG A 281 -10.79 -2.18 -19.31
N GLN A 282 -11.01 -3.08 -20.28
CA GLN A 282 -12.29 -3.75 -20.48
C GLN A 282 -12.63 -4.75 -19.37
N ARG A 283 -11.65 -5.16 -18.55
CA ARG A 283 -11.86 -6.02 -17.37
C ARG A 283 -12.16 -5.24 -16.09
N ILE A 284 -12.08 -3.92 -16.14
CA ILE A 284 -12.32 -3.07 -14.98
C ILE A 284 -13.81 -2.73 -14.93
N PRO A 285 -14.48 -2.89 -13.77
CA PRO A 285 -15.87 -2.49 -13.61
C PRO A 285 -16.06 -0.99 -13.93
N PRO A 286 -16.91 -0.62 -14.91
CA PRO A 286 -17.28 0.78 -15.14
C PRO A 286 -18.00 1.38 -13.93
N ILE A 287 -17.83 2.70 -13.73
CA ILE A 287 -18.65 3.48 -12.82
C ILE A 287 -19.86 4.01 -13.60
N LEU A 288 -21.05 3.59 -13.20
CA LEU A 288 -22.32 3.96 -13.81
C LEU A 288 -23.10 4.89 -12.88
N SER A 289 -23.72 5.93 -13.45
CA SER A 289 -24.69 6.73 -12.70
C SER A 289 -25.97 5.94 -12.45
N MET A 290 -26.68 6.27 -11.38
CA MET A 290 -27.93 5.59 -11.03
C MET A 290 -28.94 5.62 -12.18
N GLN A 291 -29.03 6.76 -12.89
CA GLN A 291 -29.97 6.98 -13.99
C GLN A 291 -29.71 6.08 -15.21
N ASN A 292 -28.44 5.79 -15.50
CA ASN A 292 -28.07 5.01 -16.69
C ASN A 292 -27.79 3.54 -16.37
N ALA A 293 -27.72 3.18 -15.08
CA ALA A 293 -27.31 1.87 -14.61
C ALA A 293 -28.19 0.76 -15.19
N VAL A 294 -29.52 0.88 -15.13
CA VAL A 294 -30.45 -0.15 -15.60
C VAL A 294 -30.28 -0.41 -17.09
N GLN A 295 -30.20 0.64 -17.91
CA GLN A 295 -30.02 0.52 -19.36
C GLN A 295 -28.67 -0.10 -19.71
N CYS A 296 -27.58 0.38 -19.11
CA CYS A 296 -26.24 -0.14 -19.36
C CYS A 296 -26.11 -1.61 -18.91
N LEU A 297 -26.57 -1.95 -17.71
CA LEU A 297 -26.53 -3.30 -17.17
C LEU A 297 -27.41 -4.27 -17.97
N GLY A 298 -28.58 -3.83 -18.43
CA GLY A 298 -29.42 -4.61 -19.33
C GLY A 298 -28.69 -5.00 -20.63
N SER A 299 -27.86 -4.10 -21.18
CA SER A 299 -27.05 -4.41 -22.36
C SER A 299 -25.92 -5.40 -22.08
N PHE A 300 -25.22 -5.28 -20.94
CA PHE A 300 -24.16 -6.21 -20.55
C PHE A 300 -24.64 -7.64 -20.35
N VAL A 301 -25.85 -7.81 -19.82
CA VAL A 301 -26.46 -9.12 -19.57
C VAL A 301 -27.02 -9.75 -20.84
N SER A 302 -27.47 -8.94 -21.79
CA SER A 302 -28.05 -9.42 -23.05
C SER A 302 -26.99 -9.93 -24.03
N GLU A 303 -25.72 -9.57 -23.83
CA GLU A 303 -24.60 -10.13 -24.58
C GLU A 303 -24.22 -11.51 -24.00
N PRO A 304 -24.20 -12.57 -24.82
CA PRO A 304 -23.73 -13.89 -24.37
C PRO A 304 -22.23 -13.80 -24.08
N SER A 305 -21.87 -13.52 -22.84
CA SER A 305 -20.47 -13.61 -22.39
C SER A 305 -20.06 -15.08 -22.35
N SER A 306 -18.94 -15.40 -23.00
CA SER A 306 -18.37 -16.76 -23.11
C SER A 306 -17.67 -17.25 -21.83
N THR A 307 -17.89 -16.58 -20.71
CA THR A 307 -17.29 -16.90 -19.41
C THR A 307 -18.35 -17.52 -18.50
N ASP A 308 -18.27 -18.84 -18.34
CA ASP A 308 -19.05 -19.63 -17.38
C ASP A 308 -18.76 -19.18 -15.93
N CYS A 309 -19.40 -18.11 -15.49
CA CYS A 309 -19.35 -17.63 -14.11
C CYS A 309 -20.45 -18.33 -13.29
N SER A 310 -20.06 -19.36 -12.53
CA SER A 310 -21.01 -20.20 -11.77
C SER A 310 -21.83 -19.47 -10.68
N ARG A 311 -21.40 -18.28 -10.24
CA ARG A 311 -22.05 -17.48 -9.18
C ARG A 311 -22.64 -16.13 -9.66
N GLY A 312 -22.66 -15.88 -10.97
CA GLY A 312 -23.35 -14.72 -11.55
C GLY A 312 -22.56 -13.40 -11.53
N ASN A 313 -23.22 -12.36 -12.02
CA ASN A 313 -22.66 -11.02 -12.19
C ASN A 313 -22.95 -10.16 -10.95
N LEU A 314 -21.89 -9.69 -10.29
CA LEU A 314 -22.00 -8.80 -9.14
C LEU A 314 -22.00 -7.34 -9.58
N VAL A 315 -22.80 -6.51 -8.90
CA VAL A 315 -22.81 -5.06 -9.07
C VAL A 315 -22.63 -4.39 -7.71
N LEU A 316 -21.55 -3.63 -7.56
CA LEU A 316 -21.27 -2.88 -6.34
C LEU A 316 -22.14 -1.62 -6.32
N VAL A 317 -22.94 -1.44 -5.28
CA VAL A 317 -23.84 -0.30 -5.17
C VAL A 317 -23.54 0.59 -3.98
N ASP A 318 -23.69 1.90 -4.16
CA ASP A 318 -23.73 2.86 -3.06
C ASP A 318 -25.11 2.83 -2.37
N ARG A 319 -25.22 1.98 -1.34
CA ARG A 319 -26.46 1.78 -0.55
C ARG A 319 -27.07 3.11 -0.07
N ASN A 320 -26.25 4.08 0.31
CA ASN A 320 -26.74 5.32 0.93
C ASN A 320 -27.41 6.28 -0.06
N LYS A 321 -27.23 6.05 -1.36
CA LYS A 321 -27.74 6.90 -2.43
C LYS A 321 -28.65 6.18 -3.40
N LEU A 322 -28.98 4.92 -3.12
CA LEU A 322 -29.82 4.14 -4.02
C LEU A 322 -31.30 4.48 -3.81
N ASP A 323 -31.96 4.98 -4.85
CA ASP A 323 -33.41 5.14 -4.83
C ASP A 323 -34.10 3.77 -4.91
N SER A 324 -35.15 3.59 -4.12
CA SER A 324 -36.05 2.44 -4.10
C SER A 324 -36.58 2.03 -5.48
N SER A 325 -36.85 3.02 -6.35
CA SER A 325 -37.34 2.81 -7.71
C SER A 325 -36.29 2.09 -8.58
N ILE A 326 -35.08 2.65 -8.61
CA ILE A 326 -33.92 2.13 -9.33
C ILE A 326 -33.49 0.78 -8.76
N LEU A 327 -33.53 0.61 -7.43
CA LEU A 327 -33.25 -0.65 -6.76
C LEU A 327 -34.14 -1.78 -7.29
N SER A 328 -35.43 -1.49 -7.42
CA SER A 328 -36.44 -2.45 -7.88
C SER A 328 -36.18 -2.86 -9.33
N GLU A 329 -35.85 -1.89 -10.19
CA GLU A 329 -35.52 -2.15 -11.60
C GLU A 329 -34.22 -2.96 -11.75
N LEU A 330 -33.17 -2.62 -10.99
CA LEU A 330 -31.91 -3.35 -11.01
C LEU A 330 -32.07 -4.82 -10.59
N ARG A 331 -32.99 -5.11 -9.67
CA ARG A 331 -33.28 -6.49 -9.23
C ARG A 331 -34.07 -7.32 -10.25
N LEU A 332 -34.68 -6.70 -11.25
CA LEU A 332 -35.31 -7.43 -12.36
C LEU A 332 -34.28 -7.99 -13.34
N LEU A 333 -33.06 -7.46 -13.31
CA LEU A 333 -31.95 -7.97 -14.10
C LEU A 333 -31.35 -9.22 -13.41
N PRO A 334 -30.86 -10.22 -14.17
CA PRO A 334 -30.21 -11.42 -13.62
C PRO A 334 -28.78 -11.11 -13.14
N LEU A 335 -28.69 -10.25 -12.14
CA LEU A 335 -27.47 -9.79 -11.49
C LEU A 335 -27.67 -9.73 -9.98
N GLN A 336 -26.57 -9.74 -9.23
CA GLN A 336 -26.59 -9.70 -7.78
C GLN A 336 -26.03 -8.37 -7.29
N LEU A 337 -26.85 -7.61 -6.57
CA LEU A 337 -26.46 -6.33 -5.99
C LEU A 337 -25.71 -6.58 -4.67
N VAL A 338 -24.54 -5.97 -4.53
CA VAL A 338 -23.72 -6.08 -3.32
C VAL A 338 -23.31 -4.71 -2.77
N THR A 339 -23.26 -4.60 -1.45
CA THR A 339 -22.88 -3.38 -0.74
C THR A 339 -21.36 -3.22 -0.65
N CYS A 340 -20.91 -2.05 -0.19
CA CYS A 340 -19.50 -1.87 0.15
C CYS A 340 -19.05 -2.78 1.30
N ASP A 341 -19.92 -3.10 2.25
CA ASP A 341 -19.58 -3.99 3.37
C ASP A 341 -19.27 -5.41 2.92
N TYR A 342 -20.02 -5.94 1.94
CA TYR A 342 -19.68 -7.21 1.28
C TYR A 342 -18.24 -7.20 0.76
N PHE A 343 -17.87 -6.14 0.04
CA PHE A 343 -16.56 -6.09 -0.57
C PHE A 343 -15.46 -5.84 0.47
N ILE A 344 -15.72 -5.06 1.52
CA ILE A 344 -14.79 -4.89 2.66
C ILE A 344 -14.52 -6.23 3.34
N GLN A 345 -15.56 -7.00 3.66
CA GLN A 345 -15.42 -8.30 4.30
C GLN A 345 -14.70 -9.30 3.38
N SER A 346 -14.95 -9.23 2.07
CA SER A 346 -14.22 -10.01 1.07
C SER A 346 -12.73 -9.66 1.04
N LEU A 347 -12.38 -8.37 1.09
CA LEU A 347 -10.98 -7.90 1.16
C LEU A 347 -10.29 -8.36 2.46
N ILE A 348 -11.00 -8.33 3.59
CA ILE A 348 -10.49 -8.79 4.88
C ILE A 348 -10.18 -10.29 4.81
N CYS A 349 -11.12 -11.11 4.33
CA CYS A 349 -10.93 -12.55 4.16
C CYS A 349 -9.94 -12.89 3.03
N GLY A 350 -9.73 -11.95 2.11
CA GLY A 350 -8.93 -12.12 0.89
C GLY A 350 -9.65 -12.90 -0.21
N GLN A 351 -10.89 -13.32 -0.01
CA GLN A 351 -11.67 -14.09 -0.97
C GLN A 351 -13.05 -13.48 -1.10
N LEU A 352 -13.69 -13.63 -2.25
CA LEU A 352 -15.09 -13.24 -2.41
C LEU A 352 -15.95 -14.12 -1.51
N LEU A 353 -16.72 -13.47 -0.65
CA LEU A 353 -17.65 -14.16 0.24
C LEU A 353 -18.91 -14.57 -0.52
N ASP A 354 -19.75 -15.39 0.12
CA ASP A 354 -21.10 -15.58 -0.38
C ASP A 354 -21.95 -14.36 -0.02
N PRO A 355 -22.53 -13.63 -0.99
CA PRO A 355 -23.36 -12.48 -0.66
C PRO A 355 -24.61 -12.87 0.16
N GLU A 356 -25.07 -14.12 0.10
CA GLU A 356 -26.19 -14.60 0.90
C GLU A 356 -25.82 -14.93 2.36
N SER A 357 -24.52 -14.96 2.68
CA SER A 357 -24.05 -15.29 4.04
C SER A 357 -24.35 -14.23 5.10
N SER A 358 -24.73 -13.01 4.69
CA SER A 358 -25.05 -11.91 5.60
C SER A 358 -26.03 -10.95 4.95
N SER A 359 -27.06 -10.53 5.70
CA SER A 359 -28.01 -9.51 5.23
C SER A 359 -27.34 -8.17 4.92
N MET A 360 -26.22 -7.84 5.59
CA MET A 360 -25.49 -6.57 5.36
C MET A 360 -24.84 -6.49 3.97
N PHE A 361 -24.69 -7.63 3.29
CA PHE A 361 -24.02 -7.72 2.00
C PHE A 361 -24.94 -7.36 0.84
N VAL A 362 -26.24 -7.45 1.04
CA VAL A 362 -27.26 -7.15 0.04
C VAL A 362 -27.93 -5.84 0.44
N PRO A 363 -28.21 -4.90 -0.49
CA PRO A 363 -28.93 -3.68 -0.15
C PRO A 363 -30.36 -4.02 0.31
N ASP A 364 -30.75 -3.52 1.49
CA ASP A 364 -32.09 -3.69 2.06
C ASP A 364 -33.16 -2.90 1.28
N VAL A 365 -34.43 -3.31 1.40
CA VAL A 365 -35.59 -2.51 0.99
C VAL A 365 -36.27 -2.04 2.27
N ASP A 366 -36.27 -0.75 2.51
CA ASP A 366 -37.28 -0.14 3.38
C ASP A 366 -38.33 0.55 2.51
#